data_AF-A0A2X3C4J6-F1
#
_entry.id   AF-A0A2X3C4J6-F1
#
_cell.length_a   1.000
_cell.length_b   1.000
_cell.length_c   1.000
_cell.angle_alpha   90.00
_cell.angle_beta   90.00
_cell.angle_gamma   90.00
#
_symmetry.space_group_name_H-M   'P 1'
#
loop_
_entity.id
_entity.type
_entity.pdbx_description
1 polymer ?
#
loop_
_entity_poly.entity_id
_entity_poly.type
_entity_poly.pdbx_seq_one_letter_code
_entity_poly.pdbx_strand_id
1 'polypeptide(L)'
;MLGVTLVDVMNEFHRYSREKGLHTGGAERFPWSHPVMYWVVTDTRRAMYQRQLSEAETEKYAAKKLEDWALKVAAGEQIPSPVLALENNQEAIPTNHVSRQQGFHPEGKSFGCMPSAASLGALTPAQWLRDEYLRGKERGLI
;
A
#
# COMPACT_ATOMS: atom_id res chain seq x y z
N MET A 1 22.63 -24.64 -11.44
CA MET A 1 23.11 -23.94 -10.22
C MET A 1 22.92 -22.44 -10.46
N LEU A 2 22.31 -21.71 -9.52
CA LEU A 2 21.88 -20.31 -9.70
C LEU A 2 23.00 -19.26 -9.68
N GLY A 3 24.23 -19.64 -9.31
CA GLY A 3 25.37 -18.71 -9.20
C GLY A 3 25.27 -17.70 -8.05
N VAL A 4 24.33 -17.89 -7.13
CA VAL A 4 24.05 -17.01 -5.98
C VAL A 4 24.05 -17.84 -4.71
N THR A 5 24.69 -17.35 -3.64
CA THR A 5 24.76 -18.01 -2.34
C THR A 5 23.79 -17.38 -1.33
N LEU A 6 23.55 -18.06 -0.20
CA LEU A 6 22.76 -17.51 0.91
C LEU A 6 23.35 -16.21 1.46
N VAL A 7 24.68 -16.12 1.54
CA VAL A 7 25.37 -14.92 2.00
C VAL A 7 25.07 -13.73 1.09
N ASP A 8 25.08 -13.96 -0.22
CA ASP A 8 24.72 -12.92 -1.20
C ASP A 8 23.27 -12.46 -1.02
N VAL A 9 22.35 -13.40 -0.78
CA VAL A 9 20.93 -13.09 -0.52
C VAL A 9 20.77 -12.27 0.75
N MET A 10 21.44 -12.62 1.85
CA MET A 10 21.32 -11.89 3.12
C MET A 10 21.98 -10.50 3.04
N ASN A 11 23.10 -10.37 2.32
CA ASN A 11 23.71 -9.08 2.03
C ASN A 11 22.76 -8.19 1.21
N GLU A 12 22.14 -8.74 0.17
CA GLU A 12 21.16 -8.06 -0.66
C GLU A 12 19.90 -7.68 0.15
N PHE A 13 19.45 -8.55 1.05
CA PHE A 13 18.33 -8.31 1.96
C PHE A 13 18.59 -7.13 2.89
N HIS A 14 19.78 -7.06 3.49
CA HIS A 14 20.19 -5.93 4.32
C HIS A 14 20.34 -4.64 3.50
N ARG A 15 20.92 -4.73 2.30
CA ARG A 15 21.03 -3.60 1.37
C ARG A 15 19.66 -3.03 1.01
N TYR A 16 18.74 -3.88 0.58
CA TYR A 16 17.37 -3.48 0.27
C TYR A 16 16.64 -2.92 1.50
N SER A 17 16.85 -3.50 2.68
CA SER A 17 16.22 -3.01 3.92
C SER A 17 16.65 -1.59 4.28
N ARG A 18 17.92 -1.25 4.05
CA ARG A 18 18.50 0.08 4.24
C ARG A 18 18.10 1.06 3.14
N GLU A 19 18.15 0.63 1.88
CA GLU A 19 18.10 1.53 0.72
C GLU A 19 16.73 1.66 0.06
N LYS A 20 15.74 0.82 0.40
CA LYS A 20 14.41 0.85 -0.23
C LYS A 20 13.70 2.22 -0.22
N GLY A 21 14.04 3.09 0.73
CA GLY A 21 13.47 4.45 0.81
C GLY A 21 14.14 5.45 -0.11
N LEU A 22 15.35 5.16 -0.59
CA LEU A 22 16.11 6.02 -1.51
C LEU A 22 15.67 5.80 -2.97
N HIS A 23 15.16 4.62 -3.29
CA HIS A 23 14.73 4.28 -4.64
C HIS A 23 13.23 4.56 -4.83
N THR A 24 12.91 5.48 -5.73
CA THR A 24 11.52 5.76 -6.12
C THR A 24 10.98 4.61 -6.98
N GLY A 25 9.73 4.20 -6.70
CA GLY A 25 9.04 3.16 -7.46
C GLY A 25 9.17 1.73 -6.94
N GLY A 26 9.52 1.55 -5.65
CA GLY A 26 9.31 0.29 -4.94
C GLY A 26 10.37 -0.79 -5.20
N ALA A 27 10.00 -2.04 -4.92
CA ALA A 27 10.90 -3.19 -5.06
C ALA A 27 11.23 -3.49 -6.53
N GLU A 28 10.32 -3.19 -7.44
CA GLU A 28 10.40 -3.50 -8.87
C GLU A 28 11.46 -2.66 -9.58
N ARG A 29 11.71 -1.44 -9.10
CA ARG A 29 12.75 -0.52 -9.64
C ARG A 29 14.07 -0.58 -8.88
N PHE A 30 14.16 -1.38 -7.84
CA PHE A 30 15.39 -1.52 -7.08
C PHE A 30 16.48 -2.20 -7.94
N PRO A 31 17.75 -1.73 -7.91
CA PRO A 31 18.83 -2.29 -8.71
C PRO A 31 19.35 -3.61 -8.11
N TRP A 32 18.55 -4.67 -8.26
CA TRP A 32 18.89 -6.02 -7.80
C TRP A 32 20.19 -6.52 -8.45
N SER A 33 21.05 -7.14 -7.65
CA SER A 33 22.31 -7.73 -8.13
C SER A 33 22.11 -8.95 -9.06
N HIS A 34 21.01 -9.68 -8.87
CA HIS A 34 20.64 -10.83 -9.70
C HIS A 34 19.11 -10.93 -9.84
N PRO A 35 18.55 -11.38 -10.99
CA PRO A 35 17.10 -11.44 -11.21
C PRO A 35 16.32 -12.21 -10.12
N VAL A 36 16.91 -13.26 -9.57
CA VAL A 36 16.28 -14.08 -8.50
C VAL A 36 16.12 -13.31 -7.18
N MET A 37 16.96 -12.29 -6.94
CA MET A 37 17.00 -11.57 -5.67
C MET A 37 15.68 -10.86 -5.38
N TYR A 38 15.06 -10.25 -6.41
CA TYR A 38 13.75 -9.64 -6.26
C TYR A 38 12.77 -10.62 -5.62
N TRP A 39 12.66 -11.83 -6.17
CA TRP A 39 11.70 -12.83 -5.70
C TRP A 39 12.03 -13.37 -4.32
N VAL A 40 13.30 -13.66 -4.02
CA VAL A 40 13.70 -14.23 -2.73
C VAL A 40 13.63 -13.19 -1.62
N VAL A 41 14.20 -12.00 -1.83
CA VAL A 41 14.28 -10.94 -0.80
C VAL A 41 12.90 -10.38 -0.47
N THR A 42 12.05 -10.14 -1.47
CA THR A 42 10.70 -9.59 -1.22
C THR A 42 9.80 -10.59 -0.49
N ASP A 43 9.86 -11.88 -0.84
CA ASP A 43 9.13 -12.95 -0.13
C ASP A 43 9.63 -13.11 1.31
N THR A 44 10.95 -13.10 1.50
CA THR A 44 11.57 -13.23 2.82
C THR A 44 11.18 -12.07 3.71
N ARG A 45 11.26 -10.83 3.20
CA ARG A 45 10.88 -9.62 3.96
C ARG A 45 9.40 -9.63 4.32
N ARG A 46 8.54 -10.07 3.39
CA ARG A 46 7.10 -10.22 3.64
C ARG A 46 6.84 -11.23 4.75
N ALA A 47 7.47 -12.40 4.69
CA ALA A 47 7.34 -13.43 5.71
C ALA A 47 7.86 -12.96 7.08
N MET A 48 8.99 -12.25 7.11
CA MET A 48 9.54 -11.66 8.34
C MET A 48 8.51 -10.78 9.07
N TYR A 49 7.84 -9.87 8.35
CA TYR A 49 6.82 -9.02 8.97
C TYR A 49 5.53 -9.77 9.30
N GLN A 50 5.03 -10.63 8.40
CA GLN A 50 3.76 -11.33 8.61
C GLN A 50 3.83 -12.37 9.72
N ARG A 51 4.99 -12.98 9.95
CA ARG A 51 5.20 -14.07 10.90
C ARG A 51 6.10 -13.68 12.08
N GLN A 52 6.51 -12.41 12.16
CA GLN A 52 7.40 -11.89 13.20
C GLN A 52 8.67 -12.73 13.36
N LEU A 53 9.29 -13.10 12.24
CA LEU A 53 10.48 -13.96 12.26
C LEU A 53 11.66 -13.25 12.93
N SER A 54 12.40 -13.98 13.74
CA SER A 54 13.74 -13.59 14.19
C SER A 54 14.75 -13.56 13.04
N GLU A 55 15.95 -13.04 13.28
CA GLU A 55 17.04 -13.01 12.29
C GLU A 55 17.41 -14.42 11.80
N ALA A 56 17.60 -15.37 12.72
CA ALA A 56 17.92 -16.76 12.38
C ALA A 56 16.80 -17.45 11.59
N GLU A 57 15.53 -17.17 11.92
CA GLU A 57 14.39 -17.70 11.16
C GLU A 57 14.25 -17.05 9.79
N THR A 58 14.61 -15.78 9.67
CA THR A 58 14.63 -15.04 8.40
C THR A 58 15.69 -15.61 7.47
N GLU A 59 16.90 -15.88 7.98
CA GLU A 59 17.97 -16.54 7.21
C GLU A 59 17.56 -17.95 6.77
N LYS A 60 16.98 -18.74 7.67
CA LYS A 60 16.46 -20.09 7.34
C LYS A 60 15.37 -20.03 6.27
N TYR A 61 14.49 -19.03 6.34
CA TYR A 61 13.44 -18.83 5.33
C TYR A 61 14.03 -18.42 3.98
N ALA A 62 15.02 -17.52 3.97
CA ALA A 62 15.73 -17.11 2.76
C ALA A 62 16.45 -18.29 2.10
N ALA A 63 17.11 -19.15 2.89
CA ALA A 63 17.77 -20.36 2.41
C ALA A 63 16.79 -21.30 1.72
N LYS A 64 15.64 -21.58 2.36
CA LYS A 64 14.58 -22.40 1.77
C LYS A 64 14.06 -21.80 0.46
N LYS A 65 13.84 -20.48 0.42
CA LYS A 65 13.36 -19.79 -0.79
C LYS A 65 14.38 -19.83 -1.93
N LEU A 66 15.67 -19.71 -1.61
CA LEU A 66 16.73 -19.83 -2.59
C LEU A 66 16.79 -21.25 -3.17
N GLU A 67 16.63 -22.27 -2.33
CA GLU A 67 16.57 -23.68 -2.75
C GLU A 67 15.34 -23.95 -3.64
N ASP A 68 14.16 -23.46 -3.26
CA ASP A 68 12.94 -23.57 -4.06
C ASP A 68 13.14 -22.98 -5.47
N TRP A 69 13.78 -21.80 -5.56
CA TRP A 69 14.12 -21.18 -6.84
C TRP A 69 15.20 -21.95 -7.62
N ALA A 70 16.18 -22.54 -6.92
CA ALA A 70 17.21 -23.36 -7.54
C ALA A 70 16.60 -24.58 -8.23
N LEU A 71 15.61 -25.22 -7.59
CA LEU A 71 14.88 -26.35 -8.13
C LEU A 71 14.04 -25.95 -9.35
N LYS A 72 13.31 -24.83 -9.30
CA LYS A 72 12.54 -24.31 -10.44
C LYS A 72 13.40 -24.04 -11.66
N VAL A 73 14.54 -23.37 -11.46
CA VAL A 73 15.48 -23.09 -12.56
C VAL A 73 16.12 -24.37 -13.08
N ALA A 74 16.42 -25.35 -12.22
CA ALA A 74 16.89 -26.67 -12.64
C ALA A 74 15.84 -27.44 -13.45
N ALA A 75 14.54 -27.23 -13.17
CA ALA A 75 13.43 -27.77 -13.94
C ALA A 75 13.20 -27.04 -15.29
N GLY A 76 13.97 -26.00 -15.59
CA GLY A 76 13.89 -25.24 -16.84
C GLY A 76 12.97 -24.01 -16.78
N GLU A 77 12.43 -23.68 -15.61
CA GLU A 77 11.67 -22.43 -15.45
C GLU A 77 12.61 -21.22 -15.54
N GLN A 78 12.20 -20.20 -16.30
CA GLN A 78 12.92 -18.93 -16.35
C GLN A 78 12.51 -18.03 -15.19
N ILE A 79 13.46 -17.24 -14.69
CA ILE A 79 13.18 -16.25 -13.64
C ILE A 79 12.37 -15.10 -14.28
N PRO A 80 11.12 -14.86 -13.86
CA PRO A 80 10.31 -13.80 -14.45
C PRO A 80 10.86 -12.42 -14.09
N SER A 81 10.72 -11.45 -15.00
CA SER A 81 11.04 -10.06 -14.72
C SER A 81 10.03 -9.45 -13.74
N PRO A 82 10.45 -8.61 -12.78
CA PRO A 82 9.54 -7.90 -11.87
C PRO A 82 8.54 -7.05 -12.67
N VAL A 83 7.25 -7.15 -12.35
CA VAL A 83 6.18 -6.36 -12.97
C VAL A 83 5.58 -5.43 -11.92
N LEU A 84 5.35 -4.16 -12.28
CA LEU A 84 4.68 -3.19 -11.42
C LEU A 84 3.22 -3.62 -11.20
N ALA A 85 2.86 -3.96 -9.96
CA ALA A 85 1.51 -4.42 -9.62
C ALA A 85 0.45 -3.31 -9.70
N LEU A 86 0.85 -2.06 -9.47
CA LEU A 86 0.00 -0.88 -9.62
C LEU A 86 0.75 0.13 -10.49
N GLU A 87 0.06 0.68 -11.48
CA GLU A 87 0.56 1.85 -12.19
C GLU A 87 0.76 2.96 -11.15
N ASN A 88 1.97 3.54 -11.12
CA ASN A 88 2.24 4.70 -10.31
C ASN A 88 1.53 5.89 -10.96
N ASN A 89 0.21 6.00 -10.75
CA ASN A 89 -0.54 7.20 -11.03
C ASN A 89 0.01 8.27 -10.07
N GLN A 90 0.98 9.04 -10.57
CA GLN A 90 1.55 10.21 -9.88
C GLN A 90 0.51 11.31 -9.64
N GLU A 91 -0.72 11.11 -10.10
CA GLU A 91 -1.85 11.93 -9.72
C GLU A 91 -1.98 11.90 -8.20
N ALA A 92 -1.58 13.01 -7.58
CA ALA A 92 -1.84 13.23 -6.17
C ALA A 92 -3.33 13.02 -5.94
N ILE A 93 -3.68 12.14 -4.98
CA ILE A 93 -5.06 11.99 -4.53
C ILE A 93 -5.57 13.41 -4.26
N PRO A 94 -6.57 13.92 -5.00
CA PRO A 94 -6.96 15.31 -4.88
C PRO A 94 -7.45 15.55 -3.46
N THR A 95 -6.65 16.28 -2.68
CA THR A 95 -6.97 16.64 -1.29
C THR A 95 -8.12 17.64 -1.21
N ASN A 96 -8.37 18.34 -2.33
CA ASN A 96 -9.59 19.07 -2.61
C ASN A 96 -10.52 18.18 -3.44
N HIS A 97 -11.33 17.37 -2.76
CA HIS A 97 -12.60 17.00 -3.37
C HIS A 97 -13.36 18.32 -3.62
N VAL A 98 -13.96 18.50 -4.80
CA VAL A 98 -14.64 19.76 -5.21
C VAL A 98 -15.67 20.21 -4.16
N SER A 99 -16.25 19.24 -3.43
CA SER A 99 -17.15 19.45 -2.28
C SER A 99 -16.54 20.16 -1.07
N ARG A 100 -15.22 20.37 -1.02
CA ARG A 100 -14.54 21.12 0.04
C ARG A 100 -14.27 22.57 -0.36
N GLN A 101 -14.12 22.85 -1.66
CA GLN A 101 -13.90 24.21 -2.18
C GLN A 101 -15.20 25.00 -2.27
N GLN A 102 -16.24 24.36 -2.81
CA GLN A 102 -17.60 24.82 -2.62
C GLN A 102 -17.99 24.35 -1.23
N GLY A 103 -18.15 25.24 -0.26
CA GLY A 103 -18.84 24.95 1.01
C GLY A 103 -20.33 24.60 0.80
N PHE A 104 -20.62 23.88 -0.26
CA PHE A 104 -21.90 23.69 -0.90
C PHE A 104 -22.01 22.21 -1.24
N HIS A 105 -22.61 21.46 -0.33
CA HIS A 105 -23.23 20.20 -0.73
C HIS A 105 -24.29 20.54 -1.79
N PRO A 106 -24.39 19.77 -2.89
CA PRO A 106 -25.53 19.91 -3.79
C PRO A 106 -26.80 19.77 -2.97
N GLU A 107 -27.75 20.67 -3.25
CA GLU A 107 -28.92 20.89 -2.42
C GLU A 107 -29.67 19.59 -2.13
N GLY A 108 -29.66 19.18 -0.84
CA GLY A 108 -30.27 17.97 -0.30
C GLY A 108 -29.47 16.65 -0.41
N LYS A 109 -28.14 16.73 -0.56
CA LYS A 109 -27.19 15.62 -0.25
C LYS A 109 -26.18 16.02 0.84
N SER A 110 -26.65 16.74 1.86
CA SER A 110 -25.88 17.44 2.90
C SER A 110 -25.59 16.62 4.16
N PHE A 111 -25.96 15.33 4.21
CA PHE A 111 -25.63 14.45 5.34
C PHE A 111 -24.12 14.28 5.61
N GLY A 112 -23.27 14.78 4.72
CA GLY A 112 -21.83 14.54 4.74
C GLY A 112 -21.01 15.38 5.71
N CYS A 113 -21.50 16.55 6.17
CA CYS A 113 -20.81 17.29 7.22
C CYS A 113 -21.75 18.30 7.89
N MET A 114 -22.09 18.06 9.16
CA MET A 114 -22.76 19.06 9.98
C MET A 114 -21.84 20.29 10.12
N PRO A 115 -22.35 21.52 9.99
CA PRO A 115 -21.55 22.72 10.23
C PRO A 115 -21.05 22.74 11.68
N SER A 116 -19.95 23.45 11.92
CA SER A 116 -19.36 23.57 13.25
C SER A 116 -20.41 24.02 14.27
N ALA A 117 -20.39 23.47 15.49
CA ALA A 117 -21.32 23.85 16.55
C ALA A 117 -21.28 25.35 16.85
N ALA A 118 -20.11 25.99 16.68
CA ALA A 118 -19.96 27.44 16.82
C ALA A 118 -20.76 28.25 15.79
N SER A 119 -21.00 27.70 14.59
CA SER A 119 -21.77 28.34 13.52
C SER A 119 -23.28 28.10 13.62
N LEU A 120 -23.74 27.19 14.48
CA LEU A 120 -25.16 26.87 14.65
C LEU A 120 -25.90 27.83 15.59
N GLY A 121 -25.18 28.70 16.31
CA GLY A 121 -25.78 29.61 17.27
C GLY A 121 -26.49 28.84 18.40
N ALA A 122 -27.80 29.09 18.57
CA ALA A 122 -28.63 28.42 19.58
C ALA A 122 -29.18 27.06 19.14
N LEU A 123 -28.97 26.67 17.89
CA LEU A 123 -29.55 25.46 17.32
C LEU A 123 -28.68 24.25 17.67
N THR A 124 -29.30 23.21 18.25
CA THR A 124 -28.54 22.01 18.62
C THR A 124 -28.17 21.19 17.37
N PRO A 125 -27.05 20.45 17.42
CA PRO A 125 -26.70 19.46 16.40
C PRO A 125 -27.85 18.55 15.97
N ALA A 126 -28.65 18.08 16.94
CA ALA A 126 -29.77 17.19 16.70
C ALA A 126 -30.95 17.88 15.98
N GLN A 127 -31.24 19.14 16.33
CA GLN A 127 -32.25 19.93 15.63
C GLN A 127 -31.85 20.20 14.18
N TRP A 128 -30.56 20.49 13.95
CA TRP A 128 -30.05 20.73 12.61
C TRP A 128 -30.21 19.49 11.71
N LEU A 129 -29.81 18.32 12.23
CA LEU A 129 -29.96 17.05 11.52
C LEU A 129 -31.42 16.71 11.21
N ARG A 130 -32.32 16.99 12.16
CA ARG A 130 -33.77 16.77 11.97
C ARG A 130 -34.33 17.65 10.86
N ASP A 131 -33.95 18.93 10.83
CA ASP A 131 -34.42 19.85 9.81
C ASP A 131 -33.86 19.49 8.43
N GLU A 132 -32.61 19.04 8.36
CA GLU A 132 -32.00 18.58 7.12
C GLU A 132 -32.66 17.32 6.57
N TYR A 133 -33.01 16.38 7.46
CA TYR A 133 -33.79 15.20 7.11
C TYR A 133 -35.17 15.57 6.54
N LEU A 134 -35.87 16.52 7.17
CA LEU A 134 -37.18 16.98 6.69
C LEU A 134 -37.07 17.67 5.32
N ARG A 135 -36.05 18.51 5.12
CA ARG A 135 -35.75 19.15 3.82
C ARG A 135 -35.47 18.11 2.72
N GLY A 136 -34.71 17.07 3.03
CA GLY A 136 -34.42 15.99 2.07
C GLY A 136 -35.67 15.17 1.72
N LYS A 137 -36.53 14.87 2.71
CA LYS A 137 -37.80 14.17 2.50
C LYS A 137 -38.78 14.98 1.64
N GLU A 138 -38.88 16.29 1.86
CA GLU A 138 -39.72 17.19 1.06
C GLU A 138 -39.27 17.26 -0.41
N ARG A 139 -37.95 17.19 -0.63
CA ARG A 139 -37.32 17.24 -1.97
C ARG A 139 -37.21 15.87 -2.65
N GLY A 140 -37.67 14.79 -2.02
CA GLY A 140 -37.61 13.43 -2.56
C GLY A 140 -36.17 12.88 -2.72
N LEU A 141 -35.23 13.38 -1.93
CA LEU A 141 -33.82 12.98 -1.97
C LEU A 141 -33.51 11.83 -1.00
N ILE A 142 -34.46 11.51 -0.11
CA ILE A 142 -34.44 10.45 0.91
C ILE A 142 -35.86 9.92 1.11
#